data_AF-A0A7I8DLR6-F1
#
_entry.id   AF-A0A7I8DLR6-F1
#
_cell.length_a   1.000
_cell.length_b   1.000
_cell.length_c   1.000
_cell.angle_alpha   90.00
_cell.angle_beta   90.00
_cell.angle_gamma   90.00
#
_symmetry.space_group_name_H-M   'P 1'
#
loop_
_entity.id
_entity.type
_entity.pdbx_description
1 polymer ?
#
loop_
_entity_poly.entity_id
_entity_poly.type
_entity_poly.pdbx_seq_one_letter_code
_entity_poly.pdbx_strand_id
1 'polypeptide(L)' 'MAKAGMRRPDEEEPHGTMEHIGLTRKKNEEKPVPEIQGKAKSGHEKANPIKYDGKW' A
#
# COMPACT_ATOMS: atom_id res chain seq x y z
N MET A 1 8.32 27.96 31.78
CA MET A 1 8.61 26.60 31.27
C MET A 1 7.36 26.09 30.60
N ALA A 2 7.31 26.08 29.27
CA ALA A 2 6.15 25.54 28.57
C ALA A 2 6.19 24.02 28.71
N LYS A 3 5.13 23.43 29.27
CA LYS A 3 5.01 21.98 29.43
C LYS A 3 5.01 21.37 28.03
N ALA A 4 6.06 20.62 27.69
CA ALA A 4 6.09 19.86 26.47
C ALA A 4 4.88 18.93 26.47
N GLY A 5 4.03 19.04 25.45
CA GLY A 5 2.85 18.20 25.29
C GLY A 5 3.21 16.71 25.20
N MET A 6 2.21 15.84 25.29
CA MET A 6 2.41 14.40 25.22
C MET A 6 3.02 13.98 23.88
N ARG A 7 4.10 13.19 23.90
CA ARG A 7 4.77 12.68 22.71
C ARG A 7 3.85 11.70 21.97
N ARG A 8 3.74 11.83 20.64
CA ARG A 8 3.09 10.83 19.79
C ARG A 8 3.95 9.56 19.77
N PRO A 9 3.40 8.37 20.08
CA PRO A 9 4.20 7.16 20.08
C PRO A 9 4.50 6.70 18.63
N ASP A 10 5.70 6.14 18.44
CA ASP A 10 6.20 5.63 17.15
C ASP A 10 5.34 4.45 16.67
N GLU A 11 5.26 4.22 15.37
CA GLU A 11 4.61 3.00 14.83
C GLU A 11 5.31 1.76 15.34
N GLU A 12 6.64 1.85 15.52
CA GLU A 12 7.51 0.88 16.18
C GLU A 12 7.45 0.91 17.71
N GLU A 13 6.67 1.76 18.36
CA GLU A 13 6.62 1.77 19.82
C GLU A 13 5.35 1.11 20.31
N PRO A 14 5.45 0.17 21.28
CA PRO A 14 4.28 -0.53 21.78
C PRO A 14 3.36 0.45 22.50
N HIS A 15 2.06 0.39 22.19
CA HIS A 15 1.06 1.24 22.83
C HIS A 15 0.33 0.45 23.94
N GLY A 16 0.45 0.89 25.20
CA GLY A 16 -0.22 0.22 26.34
C GLY A 16 0.42 -1.12 26.72
N THR A 17 -0.38 -2.12 27.09
CA THR A 17 0.10 -3.51 27.37
C THR A 17 0.31 -4.35 26.12
N MET A 18 0.15 -3.77 24.93
CA MET A 18 0.36 -4.48 23.67
C MET A 18 1.78 -4.22 23.18
N GLU A 19 2.66 -5.21 23.32
CA GLU A 19 4.03 -5.21 22.81
C GLU A 19 4.09 -5.30 21.27
N HIS A 20 3.58 -4.33 20.52
CA HIS A 20 3.67 -4.40 19.05
C HIS A 20 4.28 -3.13 18.45
N ILE A 21 5.61 -3.19 18.38
CA ILE A 21 6.50 -2.39 17.53
C ILE A 21 6.13 -2.68 16.07
N GLY A 22 5.46 -1.76 15.38
CA GLY A 22 5.20 -1.77 13.94
C GLY A 22 6.48 -1.64 13.11
N LEU A 23 7.07 -2.79 12.78
CA LEU A 23 8.36 -2.98 12.09
C LEU A 23 8.67 -2.05 10.88
N THR A 24 9.86 -1.46 10.90
CA THR A 24 10.61 -1.03 9.72
C THR A 24 11.02 -2.27 8.92
N ARG A 25 10.34 -2.49 7.79
CA ARG A 25 10.63 -3.55 6.83
C ARG A 25 11.21 -2.96 5.56
N LYS A 26 12.17 -3.66 4.96
CA LYS A 26 12.65 -3.28 3.63
C LYS A 26 11.46 -3.35 2.65
N LYS A 27 11.17 -2.24 1.99
CA LYS A 27 10.11 -2.16 0.97
C LYS A 27 10.46 -3.11 -0.18
N ASN A 28 9.45 -3.69 -0.82
CA ASN A 28 9.69 -4.49 -2.02
C ASN A 28 10.37 -3.60 -3.09
N GLU A 29 11.53 -4.04 -3.57
CA GLU A 29 12.29 -3.38 -4.64
C GLU A 29 11.69 -3.70 -6.02
N GLU A 30 10.85 -4.75 -6.09
CA GLU A 30 10.17 -5.14 -7.31
C GLU A 30 9.02 -4.18 -7.63
N LYS A 31 8.82 -3.98 -8.92
CA LYS A 31 7.75 -3.13 -9.44
C LYS A 31 6.39 -3.76 -9.10
N PRO A 32 5.37 -2.92 -8.81
CA PRO A 32 4.01 -3.42 -8.65
C PRO A 32 3.56 -4.13 -9.93
N VAL A 33 2.77 -5.19 -9.75
CA VAL A 33 2.25 -5.98 -10.87
C VAL A 33 1.38 -5.06 -11.75
N PRO A 34 1.54 -5.13 -13.09
CA PRO A 34 0.74 -4.34 -14.01
C PRO A 34 -0.77 -4.59 -13.85
N GLU A 35 -1.54 -3.55 -14.12
CA GLU A 35 -2.99 -3.63 -14.06
C GLU A 35 -3.57 -4.47 -15.22
N ILE A 36 -4.62 -5.20 -14.89
CA ILE A 36 -5.38 -6.02 -15.83
C ILE A 36 -6.08 -5.11 -16.85
N GLN A 37 -5.80 -5.30 -18.15
CA GLN A 37 -6.19 -4.40 -19.26
C GLN A 37 -7.62 -4.66 -19.78
N GLY A 38 -8.07 -4.25 -20.99
CA GLY A 38 -9.38 -4.56 -21.68
C GLY A 38 -10.69 -3.90 -21.18
N LYS A 39 -11.89 -4.42 -21.55
CA LYS A 39 -13.21 -3.78 -21.28
C LYS A 39 -13.38 -3.35 -19.81
N ALA A 40 -14.13 -2.27 -19.60
CA ALA A 40 -14.30 -1.61 -18.30
C ALA A 40 -14.72 -2.57 -17.18
N LYS A 41 -14.08 -2.36 -16.03
CA LYS A 41 -14.43 -2.93 -14.73
C LYS A 41 -15.73 -2.27 -14.26
N SER A 42 -16.76 -3.04 -13.90
CA SER A 42 -17.86 -2.52 -13.08
C SER A 42 -17.69 -3.01 -11.63
N GLY A 43 -17.72 -2.08 -10.67
CA GLY A 43 -17.49 -2.40 -9.25
C GLY A 43 -16.12 -3.04 -8.98
N HIS A 44 -16.12 -4.31 -8.56
CA HIS A 44 -14.91 -5.09 -8.27
C HIS A 44 -14.41 -5.91 -9.47
N GLU A 45 -15.02 -5.73 -10.63
CA GLU A 45 -14.68 -6.53 -11.81
C GLU A 45 -13.30 -6.18 -12.35
N LYS A 46 -12.67 -7.12 -13.04
CA LYS A 46 -11.38 -6.94 -13.70
C LYS A 46 -11.62 -6.63 -15.17
N ALA A 47 -10.70 -5.86 -15.77
CA ALA A 47 -10.90 -5.43 -17.13
C ALA A 47 -10.49 -6.57 -18.07
N ASN A 48 -10.90 -6.53 -19.34
CA ASN A 48 -10.60 -7.63 -20.28
C ASN A 48 -9.11 -7.68 -20.72
N PRO A 49 -8.75 -8.17 -21.90
CA PRO A 49 -7.41 -7.87 -22.45
C PRO A 49 -7.53 -6.96 -23.65
N ILE A 50 -6.56 -6.06 -23.84
CA ILE A 50 -6.46 -5.31 -25.10
C ILE A 50 -5.84 -6.27 -26.13
N LYS A 51 -6.53 -6.48 -27.25
CA LYS A 51 -5.99 -7.25 -28.37
C LYS A 51 -5.26 -6.28 -29.28
N TYR A 52 -3.97 -6.53 -29.52
CA TYR A 52 -3.20 -5.81 -30.53
C TYR A 52 -3.32 -6.58 -31.84
N ASP A 53 -3.95 -6.00 -32.85
CA ASP A 53 -4.14 -6.61 -34.17
C ASP A 53 -2.93 -6.43 -35.10
N GLY A 54 -1.79 -5.96 -34.57
CA GLY A 54 -0.54 -5.86 -35.31
C GLY A 54 -0.55 -4.77 -36.38
N LYS A 55 -1.59 -3.93 -36.44
CA LYS A 55 -1.62 -2.76 -37.32
C LYS A 55 -1.07 -1.56 -36.55
N TRP A 56 0.08 -1.08 -37.01
CA TRP A 56 0.72 0.15 -36.53
C TRP A 56 0.08 1.36 -37.22
#